data_AF-A0A6C0H6F4-F1
#
_entry.id   AF-A0A6C0H6F4-F1
#
_cell.length_a   1.000
_cell.length_b   1.000
_cell.length_c   1.000
_cell.angle_alpha   90.00
_cell.angle_beta   90.00
_cell.angle_gamma   90.00
#
_symmetry.space_group_name_H-M   'P 1'
#
loop_
_entity.id
_entity.type
_entity.pdbx_description
1 polymer ?
#
loop_
_entity_poly.entity_id
_entity_poly.type
_entity_poly.pdbx_seq_one_letter_code
_entity_poly.pdbx_strand_id
1 'polypeptide(L)'
;MGRGVNTKSVLQLRNGKKIVRNVSKVIKVSKVSKVSNVSNVSKSNSQCTGTSKQNLCTEQTIMMIRQALKKCLAKNSILLRAGCIDWCFPDSNFVKSLSPQSEKTWGTSVIGYTTNQWTTKLGETLLKETLEGLGESPRRIVKRQAGENGKHLIPDWETTNGLYECKARTYTTTGTAGEKVLGSPWKYSDCRELYNKPLYIVCMAYQQQEAEDDFKLFGSQSPIRQRLLEYYQREAGIQYIRFTDLLKRFTSKQY
;
A
#
# COMPACT_ATOMS: atom_id res chain seq x y z
N MET A 1 41.71 20.97 26.79
CA MET A 1 42.42 19.75 26.34
C MET A 1 41.42 18.81 25.68
N GLY A 2 41.25 18.88 24.36
CA GLY A 2 40.33 18.01 23.61
C GLY A 2 41.11 16.98 22.81
N ARG A 3 40.89 15.68 23.07
CA ARG A 3 41.46 14.59 22.26
C ARG A 3 40.53 14.33 21.08
N GLY A 4 40.95 14.71 19.88
CA GLY A 4 40.29 14.31 18.63
C GLY A 4 40.64 12.86 18.31
N VAL A 5 39.62 12.01 18.14
CA VAL A 5 39.79 10.65 17.64
C VAL A 5 39.81 10.71 16.11
N ASN A 6 40.93 10.31 15.52
CA ASN A 6 41.17 10.31 14.09
C ASN A 6 40.98 8.88 13.56
N THR A 7 39.84 8.57 12.96
CA THR A 7 39.59 7.27 12.33
C THR A 7 39.91 7.36 10.83
N LYS A 8 41.08 6.83 10.44
CA LYS A 8 41.41 6.56 9.04
C LYS A 8 40.88 5.19 8.66
N SER A 9 39.86 5.13 7.80
CA SER A 9 39.52 3.91 7.07
C SER A 9 40.32 3.90 5.75
N VAL A 10 41.14 2.87 5.56
CA VAL A 10 41.90 2.65 4.33
C VAL A 10 41.16 1.61 3.51
N LEU A 11 40.52 2.04 2.42
CA LEU A 11 40.01 1.16 1.37
C LEU A 11 41.15 0.87 0.39
N GLN A 12 41.65 -0.37 0.38
CA GLN A 12 42.53 -0.86 -0.67
C GLN A 12 41.70 -1.24 -1.90
N LEU A 13 41.97 -0.59 -3.03
CA LEU A 13 41.50 -1.03 -4.35
C LEU A 13 42.68 -1.55 -5.17
N ARG A 14 42.52 -2.73 -5.76
CA ARG A 14 43.40 -3.26 -6.81
C ARG A 14 43.37 -2.29 -7.99
N ASN A 15 44.56 -1.94 -8.50
CA ASN A 15 44.84 -1.04 -9.62
C ASN A 15 45.09 0.44 -9.27
N GLY A 16 46.15 0.70 -8.49
CA GLY A 16 47.27 1.54 -8.95
C GLY A 16 47.08 3.00 -9.38
N LYS A 17 45.96 3.68 -9.09
CA LYS A 17 45.83 5.14 -9.31
C LYS A 17 45.30 5.86 -8.07
N LYS A 18 46.16 6.66 -7.42
CA LYS A 18 45.79 7.58 -6.33
C LYS A 18 45.02 8.77 -6.90
N ILE A 19 43.77 8.96 -6.48
CA ILE A 19 43.04 10.22 -6.65
C ILE A 19 42.76 10.76 -5.24
N VAL A 20 43.44 11.85 -4.87
CA VAL A 20 43.20 12.58 -3.62
C VAL A 20 42.13 13.62 -3.92
N ARG A 21 40.91 13.47 -3.36
CA ARG A 21 39.89 14.51 -3.37
C ARG A 21 39.82 15.17 -1.99
N ASN A 22 40.26 16.42 -1.92
CA ASN A 22 40.01 17.29 -0.78
C ASN A 22 38.54 17.73 -0.80
N VAL A 23 37.78 17.41 0.25
CA VAL A 23 36.43 17.94 0.45
C VAL A 23 36.42 18.71 1.76
N SER A 24 36.70 20.02 1.67
CA SER A 24 36.50 20.97 2.76
C SER A 24 35.34 21.86 2.38
N LYS A 25 34.14 21.60 2.92
CA LYS A 25 33.06 22.61 2.94
C LYS A 25 32.67 22.91 4.38
N VAL A 26 33.03 24.13 4.77
CA VAL A 26 32.77 24.80 6.03
C VAL A 26 31.27 25.09 6.13
N ILE A 27 30.62 24.64 7.20
CA ILE A 27 29.26 25.03 7.55
C ILE A 27 29.34 26.27 8.45
N LYS A 28 28.95 27.43 7.93
CA LYS A 28 28.68 28.63 8.73
C LYS A 28 27.28 28.48 9.35
N VAL A 29 27.20 28.38 10.67
CA VAL A 29 25.95 28.47 11.42
C VAL A 29 25.79 29.93 11.88
N SER A 30 24.84 30.64 11.27
CA SER A 30 24.46 31.99 11.68
C SER A 30 23.38 31.92 12.76
N LYS A 31 23.61 32.61 13.88
CA LYS A 31 22.64 32.85 14.96
C LYS A 31 21.39 33.55 14.42
N VAL A 32 20.20 33.06 14.78
CA VAL A 32 18.94 33.77 14.61
C VAL A 32 18.44 34.20 15.99
N SER A 33 18.22 35.49 16.12
CA SER A 33 17.75 36.21 17.30
C SER A 33 16.26 35.95 17.54
N LYS A 34 15.89 35.83 18.83
CA LYS A 34 14.52 35.94 19.34
C LYS A 34 13.93 37.31 19.00
N VAL A 35 12.63 37.37 18.68
CA VAL A 35 11.60 38.25 19.26
C VAL A 35 10.27 37.93 18.54
N SER A 36 9.22 37.58 19.28
CA SER A 36 7.97 38.36 19.31
C SER A 36 6.87 37.65 20.11
N ASN A 37 6.15 38.49 20.85
CA ASN A 37 5.02 38.22 21.73
C ASN A 37 3.89 37.41 21.09
N VAL A 38 3.25 36.53 21.88
CA VAL A 38 1.91 36.03 21.60
C VAL A 38 1.04 36.27 22.81
N SER A 39 0.14 37.23 22.66
CA SER A 39 -0.98 37.53 23.55
C SER A 39 -2.04 36.44 23.48
N ASN A 40 -2.60 36.14 24.65
CA ASN A 40 -3.76 35.29 24.87
C ASN A 40 -4.94 35.67 23.96
N VAL A 41 -5.47 34.69 23.22
CA VAL A 41 -6.84 34.72 22.72
C VAL A 41 -7.46 33.34 22.96
N SER A 42 -8.30 33.27 23.99
CA SER A 42 -9.25 32.19 24.22
C SER A 42 -10.27 32.17 23.07
N LYS A 43 -10.23 31.11 22.26
CA LYS A 43 -11.34 30.73 21.37
C LYS A 43 -11.82 29.35 21.78
N SER A 44 -12.94 29.35 22.50
CA SER A 44 -13.82 28.20 22.64
C SER A 44 -14.39 27.85 21.26
N ASN A 45 -13.78 26.90 20.58
CA ASN A 45 -14.36 26.28 19.40
C ASN A 45 -15.17 25.06 19.83
N SER A 46 -16.48 25.18 19.68
CA SER A 46 -17.44 24.08 19.72
C SER A 46 -17.11 23.07 18.61
N GLN A 47 -16.76 21.84 19.00
CA GLN A 47 -16.68 20.71 18.10
C GLN A 47 -18.09 20.34 17.63
N CYS A 48 -18.39 20.59 16.35
CA CYS A 48 -19.61 20.13 15.69
C CYS A 48 -19.27 18.97 14.74
N THR A 49 -19.49 17.74 15.21
CA THR A 49 -19.91 16.51 14.48
C THR A 49 -19.54 16.35 12.99
N GLY A 50 -18.26 16.14 12.67
CA GLY A 50 -17.80 15.80 11.31
C GLY A 50 -18.09 14.37 10.84
N THR A 51 -18.41 13.45 11.77
CA THR A 51 -18.46 12.00 11.51
C THR A 51 -19.67 11.54 10.70
N SER A 52 -20.80 12.25 10.75
CA SER A 52 -22.04 11.80 10.09
C SER A 52 -22.04 12.02 8.57
N LYS A 53 -21.47 13.13 8.09
CA LYS A 53 -21.44 13.45 6.65
C LYS A 53 -20.47 12.59 5.86
N GLN A 54 -19.31 12.25 6.44
CA GLN A 54 -18.32 11.39 5.79
C GLN A 54 -18.84 9.96 5.63
N ASN A 55 -19.53 9.42 6.63
CA ASN A 55 -20.12 8.08 6.58
C ASN A 55 -21.19 7.97 5.47
N LEU A 56 -22.01 9.02 5.29
CA LEU A 56 -23.04 9.05 4.23
C LEU A 56 -22.42 8.97 2.83
N CYS A 57 -21.28 9.64 2.61
CA CYS A 57 -20.56 9.63 1.34
C CYS A 57 -19.95 8.25 1.02
N THR A 58 -19.37 7.58 2.03
CA THR A 58 -18.78 6.25 1.88
C THR A 58 -19.84 5.20 1.53
N GLU A 59 -20.96 5.17 2.25
CA GLU A 59 -22.03 4.21 2.00
C GLU A 59 -22.68 4.42 0.62
N GLN A 60 -22.85 5.68 0.20
CA GLN A 60 -23.34 5.99 -1.15
C GLN A 60 -22.36 5.50 -2.23
N THR A 61 -21.06 5.69 -2.01
CA THR A 61 -20.01 5.20 -2.93
C THR A 61 -20.03 3.68 -3.02
N ILE A 62 -20.11 2.97 -1.89
CA ILE A 62 -20.22 1.50 -1.83
C ILE A 62 -21.45 1.02 -2.59
N MET A 63 -22.60 1.68 -2.40
CA MET A 63 -23.84 1.35 -3.10
C MET A 63 -23.70 1.49 -4.62
N MET A 64 -23.11 2.59 -5.10
CA MET A 64 -22.87 2.80 -6.53
C MET A 64 -21.94 1.73 -7.11
N ILE A 65 -20.86 1.39 -6.40
CA ILE A 65 -19.93 0.33 -6.81
C ILE A 65 -20.66 -1.01 -6.91
N ARG A 66 -21.44 -1.40 -5.90
CA ARG A 66 -22.22 -2.65 -5.92
C ARG A 66 -23.19 -2.70 -7.11
N GLN A 67 -23.88 -1.60 -7.40
CA GLN A 67 -24.79 -1.53 -8.55
C GLN A 67 -24.05 -1.70 -9.87
N ALA A 68 -22.89 -1.08 -10.03
CA ALA A 68 -22.07 -1.24 -11.22
C ALA A 68 -21.55 -2.68 -11.35
N LEU A 69 -21.04 -3.27 -10.25
CA LEU A 69 -20.52 -4.64 -10.24
C LEU A 69 -21.57 -5.69 -10.62
N LYS A 70 -22.83 -5.51 -10.17
CA LYS A 70 -23.95 -6.40 -10.56
C LYS A 70 -24.21 -6.44 -12.07
N LYS A 71 -23.80 -5.42 -12.82
CA LYS A 71 -23.97 -5.37 -14.28
C LYS A 71 -22.86 -6.11 -15.04
N CYS A 72 -21.66 -6.23 -14.45
CA CYS A 72 -20.48 -6.75 -15.13
C CYS A 72 -19.94 -8.08 -14.58
N LEU A 73 -20.37 -8.50 -13.39
CA LEU A 73 -19.90 -9.74 -12.78
C LEU A 73 -20.98 -10.83 -12.77
N ALA A 74 -20.53 -12.08 -12.78
CA ALA A 74 -21.40 -13.24 -12.64
C ALA A 74 -22.09 -13.23 -11.26
N LYS A 75 -23.34 -13.75 -11.20
CA LYS A 75 -24.16 -13.72 -9.98
C LYS A 75 -23.52 -14.41 -8.76
N ASN A 76 -22.59 -15.34 -8.98
CA ASN A 76 -21.88 -16.09 -7.96
C ASN A 76 -20.53 -15.47 -7.54
N SER A 77 -20.16 -14.31 -8.09
CA SER A 77 -18.95 -13.56 -7.75
C SER A 77 -18.82 -13.32 -6.25
N ILE A 78 -17.61 -13.49 -5.71
CA ILE A 78 -17.30 -13.20 -4.31
C ILE A 78 -17.47 -11.70 -3.99
N LEU A 79 -17.15 -10.81 -4.95
CA LEU A 79 -17.34 -9.36 -4.80
C LEU A 79 -18.81 -8.98 -4.52
N LEU A 80 -19.76 -9.79 -4.98
CA LEU A 80 -21.19 -9.56 -4.76
C LEU A 80 -21.70 -10.13 -3.42
N ARG A 81 -20.87 -10.89 -2.68
CA ARG A 81 -21.25 -11.42 -1.36
C ARG A 81 -21.31 -10.29 -0.33
N ALA A 82 -22.21 -10.46 0.65
CA ALA A 82 -22.42 -9.47 1.70
C ALA A 82 -21.12 -9.14 2.45
N GLY A 83 -20.85 -7.85 2.64
CA GLY A 83 -19.69 -7.33 3.35
C GLY A 83 -18.38 -7.26 2.56
N CYS A 84 -18.27 -7.89 1.38
CA CYS A 84 -16.99 -7.94 0.65
C CYS A 84 -16.50 -6.57 0.17
N ILE A 85 -17.40 -5.78 -0.40
CA ILE A 85 -17.07 -4.41 -0.82
C ILE A 85 -16.85 -3.53 0.41
N ASP A 86 -17.73 -3.61 1.40
CA ASP A 86 -17.70 -2.79 2.61
C ASP A 86 -16.41 -2.97 3.38
N TRP A 87 -15.93 -4.21 3.49
CA TRP A 87 -14.65 -4.53 4.12
C TRP A 87 -13.46 -3.83 3.44
N CYS A 88 -13.58 -3.43 2.18
CA CYS A 88 -12.53 -2.69 1.49
C CYS A 88 -12.51 -1.20 1.85
N PHE A 89 -13.54 -0.69 2.55
CA PHE A 89 -13.68 0.72 2.94
C PHE A 89 -13.62 0.85 4.47
N PRO A 90 -12.55 1.46 5.03
CA PRO A 90 -12.36 1.59 6.47
C PRO A 90 -13.54 2.25 7.21
N ASP A 91 -14.17 3.24 6.57
CA ASP A 91 -15.27 4.00 7.17
C ASP A 91 -16.64 3.35 7.01
N SER A 92 -16.73 2.14 6.44
CA SER A 92 -18.03 1.47 6.27
C SER A 92 -18.65 1.08 7.61
N ASN A 93 -19.98 1.08 7.66
CA ASN A 93 -20.72 0.61 8.84
C ASN A 93 -20.43 -0.86 9.13
N PHE A 94 -20.18 -1.66 8.08
CA PHE A 94 -19.77 -3.05 8.20
C PHE A 94 -18.49 -3.17 9.04
N VAL A 95 -17.42 -2.47 8.65
CA VAL A 95 -16.13 -2.51 9.36
C VAL A 95 -16.25 -2.04 10.80
N LYS A 96 -17.00 -0.96 11.04
CA LYS A 96 -17.24 -0.43 12.39
C LYS A 96 -17.97 -1.39 13.32
N SER A 97 -18.72 -2.34 12.78
CA SER A 97 -19.44 -3.36 13.55
C SER A 97 -18.61 -4.62 13.86
N LEU A 98 -17.39 -4.73 13.29
CA LEU A 98 -16.58 -5.93 13.42
C LEU A 98 -15.87 -6.03 14.78
N SER A 99 -16.01 -7.18 15.42
CA SER A 99 -15.09 -7.72 16.41
C SER A 99 -14.12 -8.73 15.79
N PRO A 100 -12.97 -9.06 16.42
CA PRO A 100 -12.02 -10.05 15.90
C PRO A 100 -12.64 -11.39 15.53
N GLN A 101 -13.54 -11.91 16.37
CA GLN A 101 -14.20 -13.17 16.12
C GLN A 101 -15.20 -13.05 14.96
N SER A 102 -15.97 -11.96 14.89
CA SER A 102 -16.94 -11.76 13.81
C SER A 102 -16.27 -11.56 12.46
N GLU A 103 -15.16 -10.81 12.40
CA GLU A 103 -14.39 -10.59 11.18
C GLU A 103 -13.80 -11.91 10.66
N LYS A 104 -13.18 -12.71 11.54
CA LYS A 104 -12.68 -14.04 11.16
C LYS A 104 -13.80 -14.96 10.69
N THR A 105 -14.91 -15.01 11.42
CA THR A 105 -16.07 -15.86 11.09
C THR A 105 -16.63 -15.49 9.71
N TRP A 106 -16.88 -14.19 9.49
CA TRP A 106 -17.31 -13.66 8.20
C TRP A 106 -16.31 -13.97 7.09
N GLY A 107 -15.03 -13.70 7.31
CA GLY A 107 -13.98 -13.95 6.33
C GLY A 107 -13.90 -15.42 5.89
N THR A 108 -13.96 -16.33 6.84
CA THR A 108 -13.97 -17.79 6.57
C THR A 108 -15.24 -18.26 5.88
N SER A 109 -16.41 -17.70 6.20
CA SER A 109 -17.66 -18.05 5.53
C SER A 109 -17.69 -17.53 4.08
N VAL A 110 -17.13 -16.35 3.84
CA VAL A 110 -17.00 -15.76 2.50
C VAL A 110 -16.11 -16.60 1.60
N ILE A 111 -14.98 -17.13 2.09
CA ILE A 111 -14.13 -18.03 1.28
C ILE A 111 -14.61 -19.48 1.25
N GLY A 112 -15.54 -19.85 2.14
CA GLY A 112 -16.19 -21.17 2.19
C GLY A 112 -15.43 -22.24 2.98
N TYR A 113 -14.40 -21.89 3.73
CA TYR A 113 -13.64 -22.82 4.59
C TYR A 113 -12.85 -22.11 5.69
N THR A 114 -12.53 -22.85 6.75
CA THR A 114 -11.79 -22.33 7.91
C THR A 114 -10.28 -22.38 7.67
N THR A 115 -9.59 -21.25 7.83
CA THR A 115 -8.13 -21.16 7.77
C THR A 115 -7.61 -19.94 8.53
N ASN A 116 -6.34 -19.97 8.95
CA ASN A 116 -5.66 -18.83 9.54
C ASN A 116 -5.12 -17.83 8.50
N GLN A 117 -5.18 -18.16 7.20
CA GLN A 117 -4.72 -17.32 6.09
C GLN A 117 -5.89 -16.83 5.22
N TRP A 118 -7.06 -16.65 5.83
CA TRP A 118 -8.30 -16.33 5.11
C TRP A 118 -8.22 -14.96 4.44
N THR A 119 -7.55 -13.97 5.04
CA THR A 119 -7.37 -12.63 4.45
C THR A 119 -6.57 -12.67 3.17
N THR A 120 -5.49 -13.45 3.13
CA THR A 120 -4.69 -13.65 1.92
C THR A 120 -5.54 -14.23 0.81
N LYS A 121 -6.32 -15.28 1.10
CA LYS A 121 -7.17 -15.96 0.12
C LYS A 121 -8.33 -15.08 -0.35
N LEU A 122 -8.98 -14.37 0.57
CA LEU A 122 -10.03 -13.41 0.25
C LEU A 122 -9.47 -12.28 -0.62
N GLY A 123 -8.36 -11.66 -0.23
CA GLY A 123 -7.75 -10.55 -0.96
C GLY A 123 -7.29 -10.94 -2.36
N GLU A 124 -6.61 -12.09 -2.51
CA GLU A 124 -6.26 -12.64 -3.83
C GLU A 124 -7.51 -12.80 -4.71
N THR A 125 -8.60 -13.35 -4.16
CA THR A 125 -9.84 -13.61 -4.91
C THR A 125 -10.57 -12.32 -5.29
N LEU A 126 -10.70 -11.38 -4.35
CA LEU A 126 -11.29 -10.06 -4.61
C LEU A 126 -10.52 -9.30 -5.69
N LEU A 127 -9.19 -9.35 -5.64
CA LEU A 127 -8.34 -8.73 -6.65
C LEU A 127 -8.51 -9.38 -8.02
N LYS A 128 -8.54 -10.71 -8.09
CA LYS A 128 -8.78 -11.44 -9.35
C LYS A 128 -10.10 -11.01 -9.98
N GLU A 129 -11.20 -11.11 -9.24
CA GLU A 129 -12.52 -10.78 -9.79
C GLU A 129 -12.65 -9.29 -10.15
N THR A 130 -11.95 -8.41 -9.41
CA THR A 130 -11.90 -6.98 -9.73
C THR A 130 -11.20 -6.75 -11.06
N LEU A 131 -10.07 -7.41 -11.28
CA LEU A 131 -9.34 -7.33 -12.55
C LEU A 131 -10.18 -7.90 -13.72
N GLU A 132 -10.81 -9.06 -13.52
CA GLU A 132 -11.72 -9.67 -14.51
C GLU A 132 -12.87 -8.71 -14.86
N GLY A 133 -13.54 -8.13 -13.86
CA GLY A 133 -14.60 -7.15 -14.08
C GLY A 133 -14.13 -5.87 -14.78
N LEU A 134 -12.85 -5.51 -14.65
CA LEU A 134 -12.26 -4.38 -15.36
C LEU A 134 -11.87 -4.71 -16.82
N GLY A 135 -12.07 -5.95 -17.27
CA GLY A 135 -11.75 -6.44 -18.61
C GLY A 135 -10.33 -7.00 -18.74
N GLU A 136 -9.62 -7.19 -17.63
CA GLU A 136 -8.32 -7.87 -17.63
C GLU A 136 -8.51 -9.40 -17.63
N SER A 137 -7.46 -10.12 -17.99
CA SER A 137 -7.42 -11.59 -17.92
C SER A 137 -6.35 -12.05 -16.91
N PRO A 138 -6.61 -11.95 -15.60
CA PRO A 138 -5.65 -12.34 -14.58
C PRO A 138 -5.41 -13.85 -14.60
N ARG A 139 -4.14 -14.23 -14.64
CA ARG A 139 -3.66 -15.62 -14.60
C ARG A 139 -2.63 -15.82 -13.50
N ARG A 140 -2.45 -17.07 -13.07
CA ARG A 140 -1.35 -17.45 -12.18
C ARG A 140 -0.02 -17.35 -12.92
N ILE A 141 1.00 -16.88 -12.22
CA ILE A 141 2.30 -16.57 -12.79
C ILE A 141 3.10 -17.84 -13.06
N VAL A 142 3.70 -17.91 -14.25
CA VAL A 142 4.74 -18.90 -14.55
C VAL A 142 6.00 -18.50 -13.81
N LYS A 143 6.49 -19.38 -12.94
CA LYS A 143 7.64 -19.11 -12.06
C LYS A 143 8.87 -18.73 -12.89
N ARG A 144 9.43 -17.54 -12.65
CA ARG A 144 10.75 -17.14 -13.14
C ARG A 144 11.73 -17.04 -11.97
N GLN A 145 12.97 -17.47 -12.21
CA GLN A 145 14.03 -17.37 -11.21
C GLN A 145 14.62 -15.95 -11.22
N ALA A 146 14.89 -15.42 -10.03
CA ALA A 146 15.50 -14.12 -9.82
C ALA A 146 16.83 -14.26 -9.06
N GLY A 147 17.78 -13.39 -9.39
CA GLY A 147 19.09 -13.28 -8.74
C GLY A 147 19.97 -14.53 -8.82
N GLU A 148 21.15 -14.43 -8.21
CA GLU A 148 22.16 -15.51 -8.19
C GLU A 148 21.72 -16.73 -7.36
N ASN A 149 20.78 -16.54 -6.43
CA ASN A 149 20.29 -17.57 -5.52
C ASN A 149 19.13 -18.41 -6.11
N GLY A 150 18.71 -18.14 -7.35
CA GLY A 150 17.67 -18.91 -8.05
C GLY A 150 16.28 -18.85 -7.42
N LYS A 151 15.98 -17.85 -6.58
CA LYS A 151 14.69 -17.76 -5.88
C LYS A 151 13.60 -17.35 -6.86
N HIS A 152 12.45 -18.03 -6.82
CA HIS A 152 11.31 -17.65 -7.64
C HIS A 152 10.59 -16.43 -7.09
N LEU A 153 10.36 -15.43 -7.94
CA LEU A 153 9.48 -14.30 -7.66
C LEU A 153 8.12 -14.56 -8.28
N ILE A 154 7.10 -14.73 -7.44
CA ILE A 154 5.75 -15.10 -7.87
C ILE A 154 4.77 -14.13 -7.22
N PRO A 155 4.46 -12.99 -7.89
CA PRO A 155 3.29 -12.19 -7.54
C PRO A 155 1.98 -13.00 -7.64
N ASP A 156 0.90 -12.48 -7.06
CA ASP A 156 -0.37 -13.21 -6.98
C ASP A 156 -1.04 -13.42 -8.33
N TRP A 157 -1.04 -12.37 -9.16
CA TRP A 157 -1.69 -12.34 -10.48
C TRP A 157 -0.84 -11.64 -11.53
N GLU A 158 -0.95 -12.11 -12.77
CA GLU A 158 -0.43 -11.44 -13.96
C GLU A 158 -1.57 -11.18 -14.94
N THR A 159 -1.61 -9.99 -15.52
CA THR A 159 -2.45 -9.66 -16.67
C THR A 159 -1.56 -9.30 -17.87
N THR A 160 -2.16 -8.91 -18.99
CA THR A 160 -1.42 -8.34 -20.12
C THR A 160 -0.67 -7.07 -19.71
N ASN A 161 -1.28 -6.25 -18.85
CA ASN A 161 -0.82 -4.90 -18.51
C ASN A 161 0.15 -4.85 -17.32
N GLY A 162 0.14 -5.85 -16.44
CA GLY A 162 0.99 -5.81 -15.26
C GLY A 162 0.98 -7.06 -14.40
N LEU A 163 1.81 -7.03 -13.37
CA LEU A 163 1.83 -7.97 -12.26
C LEU A 163 1.12 -7.33 -11.06
N TYR A 164 0.48 -8.13 -10.24
CA TYR A 164 -0.24 -7.65 -9.07
C TYR A 164 0.08 -8.51 -7.84
N GLU A 165 0.43 -7.84 -6.75
CA GLU A 165 0.65 -8.43 -5.42
C GLU A 165 -0.39 -7.85 -4.46
N CYS A 166 -1.24 -8.69 -3.90
CA CYS A 166 -2.25 -8.31 -2.93
C CYS A 166 -1.67 -8.25 -1.51
N LYS A 167 -1.89 -7.13 -0.82
CA LYS A 167 -1.63 -6.98 0.61
C LYS A 167 -2.93 -6.63 1.31
N ALA A 168 -3.60 -7.65 1.82
CA ALA A 168 -4.83 -7.53 2.59
C ALA A 168 -4.56 -7.81 4.07
N ARG A 169 -5.21 -7.04 4.95
CA ARG A 169 -5.10 -7.18 6.40
C ARG A 169 -6.46 -6.97 7.07
N THR A 170 -6.70 -7.69 8.17
CA THR A 170 -7.85 -7.52 9.06
C THR A 170 -7.83 -6.18 9.78
N TYR A 171 -9.01 -5.63 10.08
CA TYR A 171 -9.12 -4.40 10.89
C TYR A 171 -8.93 -4.66 12.39
N THR A 172 -9.23 -5.87 12.83
CA THR A 172 -9.32 -6.20 14.25
C THR A 172 -8.04 -6.78 14.85
N THR A 173 -7.02 -7.06 14.02
CA THR A 173 -5.76 -7.69 14.47
C THR A 173 -4.63 -6.67 14.53
N THR A 174 -4.09 -6.47 15.74
CA THR A 174 -2.95 -5.59 15.99
C THR A 174 -1.62 -6.27 15.64
N GLY A 175 -0.53 -5.50 15.69
CA GLY A 175 0.83 -5.99 15.45
C GLY A 175 1.46 -5.47 14.16
N THR A 176 2.67 -5.95 13.85
CA THR A 176 3.52 -5.45 12.76
C THR A 176 3.31 -6.18 11.44
N ALA A 177 2.25 -6.98 11.32
CA ALA A 177 1.97 -7.75 10.11
C ALA A 177 1.86 -6.84 8.86
N GLY A 178 1.34 -5.61 9.04
CA GLY A 178 1.21 -4.62 7.98
C GLY A 178 2.53 -4.04 7.48
N GLU A 179 3.60 -4.06 8.28
CA GLU A 179 4.91 -3.53 7.87
C GLU A 179 5.53 -4.31 6.71
N LYS A 180 5.07 -5.55 6.49
CA LYS A 180 5.49 -6.40 5.35
C LYS A 180 5.20 -5.75 4.00
N VAL A 181 4.22 -4.83 3.92
CA VAL A 181 3.96 -4.07 2.68
C VAL A 181 5.20 -3.29 2.25
N LEU A 182 5.96 -2.72 3.19
CA LEU A 182 7.13 -1.87 2.94
C LEU A 182 8.33 -2.64 2.37
N GLY A 183 8.43 -3.93 2.69
CA GLY A 183 9.46 -4.83 2.14
C GLY A 183 9.13 -5.40 0.76
N SER A 184 7.92 -5.15 0.24
CA SER A 184 7.48 -5.73 -1.03
C SER A 184 8.26 -5.20 -2.25
N PRO A 185 8.59 -3.90 -2.35
CA PRO A 185 9.42 -3.41 -3.45
C PRO A 185 10.81 -4.04 -3.46
N TRP A 186 11.41 -4.26 -2.29
CA TRP A 186 12.70 -4.96 -2.19
C TRP A 186 12.59 -6.42 -2.63
N LYS A 187 11.57 -7.15 -2.16
CA LYS A 187 11.34 -8.54 -2.55
C LYS A 187 11.20 -8.71 -4.07
N TYR A 188 10.58 -7.73 -4.72
CA TYR A 188 10.18 -7.83 -6.12
C TYR A 188 10.92 -6.85 -7.04
N SER A 189 12.10 -6.36 -6.65
CA SER A 189 12.89 -5.39 -7.43
C SER A 189 13.15 -5.85 -8.86
N ASP A 190 13.32 -7.15 -9.06
CA ASP A 190 13.72 -7.74 -10.33
C ASP A 190 12.51 -8.11 -11.21
N CYS A 191 11.28 -7.94 -10.72
CA CYS A 191 10.07 -8.36 -11.44
C CYS A 191 9.93 -7.66 -12.79
N ARG A 192 10.30 -6.38 -12.88
CA ARG A 192 10.22 -5.64 -14.14
C ARG A 192 11.08 -6.28 -15.22
N GLU A 193 12.32 -6.62 -14.92
CA GLU A 193 13.24 -7.23 -15.89
C GLU A 193 12.81 -8.67 -16.21
N LEU A 194 12.42 -9.44 -15.20
CA LEU A 194 12.05 -10.85 -15.36
C LEU A 194 10.78 -11.05 -16.18
N TYR A 195 9.79 -10.18 -16.01
CA TYR A 195 8.47 -10.33 -16.64
C TYR A 195 8.18 -9.30 -17.74
N ASN A 196 9.06 -8.30 -17.90
CA ASN A 196 8.87 -7.15 -18.79
C ASN A 196 7.53 -6.41 -18.55
N LYS A 197 7.14 -6.29 -17.27
CA LYS A 197 5.86 -5.73 -16.84
C LYS A 197 6.01 -4.93 -15.54
N PRO A 198 5.24 -3.85 -15.35
CA PRO A 198 5.18 -3.17 -14.05
C PRO A 198 4.55 -4.08 -12.99
N LEU A 199 4.89 -3.85 -11.73
CA LEU A 199 4.28 -4.51 -10.57
C LEU A 199 3.46 -3.53 -9.75
N TYR A 200 2.21 -3.90 -9.49
CA TYR A 200 1.30 -3.16 -8.62
C TYR A 200 1.16 -3.88 -7.29
N ILE A 201 1.58 -3.22 -6.21
CA ILE A 201 1.32 -3.66 -4.84
C ILE A 201 -0.02 -3.07 -4.42
N VAL A 202 -1.03 -3.93 -4.29
CA VAL A 202 -2.41 -3.54 -4.03
C VAL A 202 -2.68 -3.58 -2.53
N CYS A 203 -2.85 -2.41 -1.92
CA CYS A 203 -3.21 -2.30 -0.51
C CYS A 203 -4.74 -2.40 -0.36
N MET A 204 -5.21 -3.35 0.45
CA MET A 204 -6.63 -3.69 0.61
C MET A 204 -7.04 -3.75 2.08
N ALA A 205 -8.30 -3.36 2.36
CA ALA A 205 -8.87 -3.35 3.70
C ALA A 205 -7.99 -2.55 4.67
N TYR A 206 -7.72 -3.05 5.88
CA TYR A 206 -6.94 -2.31 6.86
C TYR A 206 -5.51 -1.99 6.40
N GLN A 207 -4.94 -2.82 5.52
CA GLN A 207 -3.62 -2.52 4.95
C GLN A 207 -3.62 -1.22 4.12
N GLN A 208 -4.74 -0.89 3.46
CA GLN A 208 -4.88 0.38 2.75
C GLN A 208 -4.89 1.55 3.73
N GLN A 209 -5.60 1.41 4.86
CA GLN A 209 -5.64 2.43 5.90
C GLN A 209 -4.25 2.68 6.49
N GLU A 210 -3.50 1.65 6.87
CA GLU A 210 -2.11 1.81 7.36
C GLU A 210 -1.20 2.44 6.30
N ALA A 211 -1.39 2.07 5.03
CA ALA A 211 -0.64 2.66 3.93
C ALA A 211 -0.91 4.18 3.76
N GLU A 212 -2.13 4.63 4.07
CA GLU A 212 -2.52 6.05 4.04
C GLU A 212 -2.10 6.80 5.30
N ASP A 213 -2.40 6.24 6.47
CA ASP A 213 -2.33 6.93 7.75
C ASP A 213 -0.94 6.84 8.39
N ASP A 214 -0.33 5.67 8.38
CA ASP A 214 0.91 5.41 9.10
C ASP A 214 2.13 5.53 8.19
N PHE A 215 2.05 4.89 7.01
CA PHE A 215 3.18 4.80 6.08
C PHE A 215 3.25 5.96 5.11
N LYS A 216 2.13 6.67 4.89
CA LYS A 216 2.00 7.79 3.95
C LYS A 216 2.40 7.44 2.51
N LEU A 217 2.11 6.20 2.08
CA LEU A 217 2.45 5.70 0.73
C LEU A 217 1.70 6.41 -0.40
N PHE A 218 0.58 7.07 -0.11
CA PHE A 218 -0.28 7.70 -1.11
C PHE A 218 -0.53 9.19 -0.90
N GLY A 219 0.23 9.83 0.00
CA GLY A 219 0.04 11.23 0.37
C GLY A 219 1.38 11.95 0.55
N SER A 220 1.32 13.14 1.13
CA SER A 220 2.51 13.92 1.43
C SER A 220 3.39 13.19 2.43
N GLN A 221 4.68 13.10 2.11
CA GLN A 221 5.68 12.40 2.89
C GLN A 221 6.99 13.18 2.93
N SER A 222 7.92 12.75 3.78
CA SER A 222 9.22 13.40 3.86
C SER A 222 9.98 13.28 2.52
N PRO A 223 10.87 14.24 2.18
CA PRO A 223 11.63 14.20 0.92
C PRO A 223 12.45 12.92 0.69
N ILE A 224 12.84 12.23 1.76
CA ILE A 224 13.56 10.95 1.66
C ILE A 224 12.61 9.83 1.23
N ARG A 225 11.43 9.72 1.87
CA ARG A 225 10.43 8.70 1.52
C ARG A 225 9.89 8.92 0.11
N GLN A 226 9.68 10.18 -0.27
CA GLN A 226 9.27 10.57 -1.62
C GLN A 226 10.25 10.06 -2.69
N ARG A 227 11.55 10.34 -2.52
CA ARG A 227 12.57 9.85 -3.44
C ARG A 227 12.65 8.32 -3.51
N LEU A 228 12.37 7.64 -2.40
CA LEU A 228 12.36 6.18 -2.37
C LEU A 228 11.17 5.60 -3.16
N LEU A 229 9.97 6.18 -3.02
CA LEU A 229 8.82 5.75 -3.84
C LEU A 229 9.04 6.06 -5.32
N GLU A 230 9.60 7.22 -5.64
CA GLU A 230 9.95 7.60 -7.02
C GLU A 230 10.98 6.63 -7.62
N TYR A 231 11.98 6.22 -6.84
CA TYR A 231 12.95 5.20 -7.25
C TYR A 231 12.25 3.88 -7.56
N TYR A 232 11.38 3.38 -6.67
CA TYR A 232 10.65 2.14 -6.92
C TYR A 232 9.81 2.21 -8.20
N GLN A 233 9.13 3.33 -8.43
CA GLN A 233 8.29 3.50 -9.61
C GLN A 233 9.11 3.59 -10.89
N ARG A 234 10.17 4.41 -10.91
CA ARG A 234 10.92 4.71 -12.14
C ARG A 234 11.92 3.63 -12.51
N GLU A 235 12.65 3.11 -11.53
CA GLU A 235 13.72 2.14 -11.75
C GLU A 235 13.17 0.72 -11.71
N ALA A 236 12.49 0.34 -10.62
CA ALA A 236 11.98 -1.02 -10.45
C ALA A 236 10.61 -1.27 -11.13
N GLY A 237 9.92 -0.24 -11.61
CA GLY A 237 8.57 -0.39 -12.19
C GLY A 237 7.52 -0.85 -11.18
N ILE A 238 7.70 -0.49 -9.90
CA ILE A 238 6.82 -0.92 -8.79
C ILE A 238 6.00 0.27 -8.29
N GLN A 239 4.69 0.09 -8.17
CA GLN A 239 3.79 1.11 -7.67
C GLN A 239 2.83 0.55 -6.62
N TYR A 240 2.61 1.29 -5.54
CA TYR A 240 1.51 1.02 -4.62
C TYR A 240 0.20 1.56 -5.18
N ILE A 241 -0.87 0.79 -5.09
CA ILE A 241 -2.22 1.25 -5.46
C ILE A 241 -3.24 0.90 -4.38
N ARG A 242 -4.25 1.76 -4.24
CA ARG A 242 -5.41 1.48 -3.39
C ARG A 242 -6.33 0.49 -4.08
N PHE A 243 -6.79 -0.52 -3.35
CA PHE A 243 -7.82 -1.40 -3.89
C PHE A 243 -9.14 -0.66 -4.16
N THR A 244 -9.48 0.30 -3.30
CA THR A 244 -10.68 1.13 -3.49
C THR A 244 -10.64 1.97 -4.77
N ASP A 245 -9.45 2.37 -5.25
CA ASP A 245 -9.32 3.07 -6.54
C ASP A 245 -9.66 2.14 -7.71
N LEU A 246 -9.31 0.86 -7.63
CA LEU A 246 -9.74 -0.14 -8.62
C LEU A 246 -11.26 -0.31 -8.63
N LEU A 247 -11.89 -0.37 -7.45
CA LEU A 247 -13.35 -0.51 -7.33
C LEU A 247 -14.10 0.73 -7.89
N LYS A 248 -13.58 1.93 -7.66
CA LYS A 248 -14.18 3.18 -8.19
C LYS A 248 -14.12 3.28 -9.72
N ARG A 249 -13.28 2.49 -10.40
CA ARG A 249 -13.28 2.47 -11.88
C ARG A 249 -14.57 1.89 -12.46
N PHE A 250 -15.31 1.06 -11.71
CA PHE A 250 -16.61 0.54 -12.15
C PHE A 250 -17.70 1.61 -12.23
N THR A 251 -17.63 2.64 -11.38
CA THR A 251 -18.57 3.77 -11.43
C THR A 251 -18.15 4.83 -12.44
N SER A 252 -16.85 4.92 -12.73
CA SER A 252 -16.29 5.89 -13.69
C SER A 252 -16.49 5.47 -15.16
N LYS A 253 -16.61 4.16 -15.43
CA LYS A 253 -16.84 3.59 -16.78
C LYS A 253 -18.31 3.68 -17.26
N GLN A 254 -19.18 4.47 -16.62
CA GLN A 254 -20.60 4.59 -16.97
C GLN A 254 -20.93 5.79 -17.90
N TYR A 255 -19.93 6.48 -18.49
CA TYR A 255 -20.14 7.52 -19.51
C TYR A 255 -19.11 7.41 -20.63
#